data_AF-A0A382KTA8-F1
#
_entry.id   AF-A0A382KTA8-F1
#
_cell.length_a   1.000
_cell.length_b   1.000
_cell.length_c   1.000
_cell.angle_alpha   90.00
_cell.angle_beta   90.00
_cell.angle_gamma   90.00
#
_symmetry.space_group_name_H-M   'P 1'
#
loop_
_entity.id
_entity.type
_entity.pdbx_description
1 polymer ?
#
loop_
_entity_poly.entity_id
_entity_poly.type
_entity_poly.pdbx_seq_one_letter_code
_entity_poly.pdbx_strand_id
1 'polypeptide(L)'
;VPDAQATTIASPVIALVGNPNTGKTTLFNALSGLSQKVANYAGVTVEKKEGTCHDQHGKLLRILDLPGAYSLSARTPDEAILRDVLLGRRADT
;
A
#
# COMPACT_ATOMS: atom_id res chain seq x y z
N VAL A 1 0.50 39.60 -9.45
CA VAL A 1 1.32 38.35 -9.50
C VAL A 1 0.75 37.39 -8.49
N PRO A 2 -0.04 36.38 -8.89
CA PRO A 2 -0.50 35.32 -8.00
C PRO A 2 0.54 34.19 -7.96
N ASP A 3 0.96 33.82 -6.75
CA ASP A 3 1.87 32.71 -6.47
C ASP A 3 1.29 31.39 -6.99
N ALA A 4 2.08 30.69 -7.79
CA ALA A 4 1.79 29.34 -8.26
C ALA A 4 1.83 28.39 -7.04
N GLN A 5 0.66 28.10 -6.47
CA GLN A 5 0.51 26.95 -5.59
C GLN A 5 0.81 25.70 -6.42
N ALA A 6 2.00 25.15 -6.21
CA ALA A 6 2.36 23.84 -6.75
C ALA A 6 1.32 22.84 -6.23
N THR A 7 0.44 22.37 -7.12
CA THR A 7 -0.39 21.20 -6.87
C THR A 7 0.56 20.08 -6.51
N THR A 8 0.69 19.74 -5.22
CA THR A 8 1.43 18.56 -4.78
C THR A 8 0.70 17.37 -5.39
N ILE A 9 1.17 16.89 -6.55
CA ILE A 9 0.64 15.69 -7.16
C ILE A 9 1.01 14.58 -6.19
N ALA A 10 0.03 14.12 -5.41
CA ALA A 10 0.23 13.02 -4.48
C ALA A 10 0.82 11.84 -5.27
N SER A 11 1.97 11.33 -4.80
CA SER A 11 2.60 10.16 -5.40
C SER A 11 1.57 9.02 -5.48
N PRO A 12 1.39 8.38 -6.64
CA PRO A 12 0.44 7.29 -6.80
C PRO A 12 0.71 6.19 -5.78
N VAL A 13 -0.35 5.65 -5.22
CA VAL A 13 -0.30 4.51 -4.30
C VAL A 13 -0.68 3.25 -5.05
N ILE A 14 0.18 2.24 -4.99
CA ILE A 14 0.00 0.93 -5.62
C ILE A 14 -0.19 -0.09 -4.51
N ALA A 15 -1.38 -0.68 -4.43
CA ALA A 15 -1.67 -1.76 -3.49
C ALA A 15 -1.40 -3.12 -4.14
N LEU A 16 -0.57 -3.94 -3.51
CA LEU A 16 -0.32 -5.33 -3.89
C LEU A 16 -1.36 -6.22 -3.21
N VAL A 17 -2.15 -6.92 -4.01
CA VAL A 17 -3.26 -7.78 -3.56
C VAL A 17 -3.14 -9.17 -4.18
N GLY A 18 -3.57 -10.17 -3.42
CA GLY A 18 -3.63 -11.56 -3.88
C GLY A 18 -3.59 -12.55 -2.72
N ASN A 19 -3.77 -13.82 -3.05
CA ASN A 19 -3.89 -14.90 -2.05
C ASN A 19 -2.61 -15.02 -1.19
N PRO A 20 -2.70 -15.55 0.04
CA PRO A 20 -1.52 -15.92 0.81
C PRO A 20 -0.56 -16.82 0.03
N ASN A 21 0.75 -16.66 0.27
CA ASN A 21 1.83 -17.47 -0.34
C ASN A 21 2.00 -17.37 -1.86
N THR A 22 1.42 -16.36 -2.53
CA THR A 22 1.60 -16.14 -3.98
C THR A 22 2.83 -15.30 -4.35
N GLY A 23 3.69 -14.96 -3.39
CA GLY A 23 4.90 -14.17 -3.65
C GLY A 23 4.72 -12.64 -3.61
N LYS A 24 3.61 -12.11 -3.11
CA LYS A 24 3.40 -10.65 -2.96
C LYS A 24 4.52 -9.96 -2.20
N THR A 25 4.90 -10.47 -1.03
CA THR A 25 6.01 -9.90 -0.25
C THR A 25 7.34 -10.00 -0.98
N THR A 26 7.55 -11.02 -1.81
CA THR A 26 8.73 -11.11 -2.69
C THR A 26 8.73 -9.99 -3.74
N LEU A 27 7.59 -9.76 -4.39
CA LEU A 27 7.42 -8.67 -5.35
C LEU A 27 7.57 -7.29 -4.69
N PHE A 28 6.97 -7.10 -3.52
CA PHE A 28 7.11 -5.90 -2.70
C PHE A 28 8.58 -5.59 -2.43
N ASN A 29 9.32 -6.57 -1.89
CA ASN A 29 10.74 -6.40 -1.57
C ASN A 29 11.59 -6.09 -2.81
N ALA A 30 11.27 -6.71 -3.96
CA ALA A 30 11.97 -6.45 -5.21
C ALA A 30 11.72 -5.01 -5.72
N LEU A 31 10.52 -4.47 -5.50
CA LEU A 31 10.16 -3.12 -5.94
C LEU A 31 10.61 -2.02 -4.97
N SER A 32 10.47 -2.23 -3.66
CA SER A 32 10.80 -1.23 -2.63
C SER A 32 12.28 -1.22 -2.24
N GLY A 33 12.97 -2.35 -2.43
CA GLY A 33 14.35 -2.54 -1.97
C GLY A 33 14.49 -2.23 -0.47
N LEU A 34 15.44 -1.35 -0.14
CA LEU A 34 15.71 -0.91 1.23
C LEU A 34 14.74 0.18 1.73
N SER A 35 13.97 0.81 0.84
CA SER A 35 13.05 1.90 1.18
C SER A 35 11.70 1.36 1.60
N GLN A 36 11.68 0.56 2.66
CA GLN A 36 10.48 -0.04 3.22
C GLN A 36 10.30 0.34 4.69
N LYS A 37 9.04 0.46 5.11
CA LYS A 37 8.61 0.76 6.46
C LYS A 37 7.56 -0.27 6.86
N VAL A 38 7.77 -0.87 8.03
CA VAL A 38 6.82 -1.78 8.65
C VAL A 38 6.18 -1.04 9.83
N ALA A 39 4.86 -0.99 9.85
CA ALA A 39 4.05 -0.41 10.90
C ALA A 39 2.82 -1.29 11.13
N ASN A 40 1.95 -0.90 12.07
CA ASN A 40 0.63 -1.51 12.20
C ASN A 40 -0.43 -0.54 11.65
N TYR A 41 -1.50 -1.09 11.10
CA TYR A 41 -2.68 -0.29 10.75
C TYR A 41 -3.29 0.35 11.99
N ALA A 42 -3.79 1.58 11.87
CA ALA A 42 -4.40 2.28 13.00
C ALA A 42 -5.55 1.45 13.62
N GLY A 43 -5.49 1.25 14.93
CA GLY A 43 -6.53 0.56 15.71
C GLY A 43 -6.52 -0.97 15.62
N VAL A 44 -5.56 -1.60 14.93
CA VAL A 44 -5.46 -3.07 14.82
C VAL A 44 -4.01 -3.54 14.89
N THR A 45 -3.80 -4.83 15.18
CA THR A 45 -2.48 -5.47 15.19
C THR A 45 -2.05 -6.02 13.82
N VAL A 46 -2.77 -5.64 12.76
CA VAL A 46 -2.45 -6.07 11.39
C VAL A 46 -1.23 -5.31 10.90
N GLU A 47 -0.22 -6.06 10.45
CA GLU A 47 1.00 -5.50 9.90
C GLU A 47 0.72 -4.76 8.58
N LYS A 48 1.35 -3.59 8.45
CA LYS A 48 1.31 -2.71 7.29
C LYS A 48 2.74 -2.55 6.77
N LYS A 49 2.98 -2.99 5.54
CA LYS A 49 4.25 -2.79 4.84
C LYS A 49 4.07 -1.75 3.76
N GLU A 50 4.81 -0.67 3.89
CA GLU A 50 4.87 0.41 2.91
C GLU A 50 6.26 0.51 2.34
N GLY A 51 6.36 0.80 1.05
CA GLY A 51 7.63 1.07 0.41
C GLY A 51 7.49 2.16 -0.63
N THR A 52 8.63 2.61 -1.13
CA THR A 52 8.68 3.55 -2.25
C THR A 52 9.51 2.98 -3.38
N CYS A 53 9.06 3.18 -4.61
CA CYS A 53 9.83 2.87 -5.81
C CYS A 53 9.72 4.02 -6.82
N HIS A 54 10.52 3.96 -7.88
CA HIS A 54 10.39 4.85 -9.02
C HIS A 54 9.84 4.09 -10.22
N ASP A 55 8.98 4.74 -11.01
CA ASP A 55 8.63 4.21 -12.33
C ASP A 55 9.81 4.37 -13.32
N GLN A 56 9.63 3.84 -14.53
CA GLN A 56 10.61 3.95 -15.62
C GLN A 56 10.92 5.40 -16.05
N HIS A 57 10.13 6.38 -15.62
CA HIS A 57 10.28 7.80 -15.89
C HIS A 57 10.81 8.57 -14.65
N GLY A 58 11.18 7.88 -13.57
CA GLY A 58 11.70 8.49 -12.34
C GLY A 58 10.63 9.04 -11.40
N LYS A 59 9.34 8.78 -11.65
CA LYS A 59 8.25 9.23 -10.77
C LYS A 59 8.20 8.40 -9.50
N LEU A 60 8.14 9.06 -8.35
CA LEU A 60 7.97 8.41 -7.05
C LEU A 60 6.59 7.77 -6.91
N LEU A 61 6.58 6.47 -6.62
CA LEU A 61 5.42 5.65 -6.36
C LEU A 61 5.49 5.13 -4.92
N ARG A 62 4.35 5.09 -4.24
CA ARG A 62 4.18 4.42 -2.95
C ARG A 62 3.63 3.03 -3.21
N ILE A 63 4.19 2.01 -2.58
CA ILE A 63 3.72 0.63 -2.67
C ILE A 63 3.23 0.18 -1.30
N LEU A 64 2.07 -0.45 -1.26
CA LEU A 64 1.49 -1.09 -0.08
C LEU A 64 1.44 -2.61 -0.31
N ASP A 65 2.04 -3.40 0.57
CA ASP A 65 1.77 -4.85 0.63
C ASP A 65 0.58 -5.06 1.58
N LEU A 66 -0.54 -5.49 1.00
CA LEU A 66 -1.75 -5.79 1.76
C LEU A 66 -1.74 -7.25 2.21
N PRO A 67 -2.34 -7.56 3.38
CA PRO A 67 -2.41 -8.93 3.83
C PRO A 67 -3.08 -9.83 2.78
N GLY A 68 -2.54 -11.04 2.65
CA GLY A 68 -3.09 -12.00 1.70
C GLY A 68 -4.50 -12.39 2.09
N ALA A 69 -5.44 -12.25 1.16
CA ALA A 69 -6.82 -12.68 1.37
C ALA A 69 -7.22 -13.69 0.30
N TYR A 70 -7.99 -14.70 0.72
CA TYR A 70 -8.64 -15.62 -0.21
C TYR A 70 -10.00 -15.09 -0.70
N SER A 71 -10.56 -14.09 -0.01
CA SER A 71 -11.82 -13.44 -0.38
C SER A 71 -11.85 -11.98 0.05
N LEU A 72 -12.64 -11.16 -0.66
CA LEU A 72 -13.03 -9.81 -0.21
C LEU A 72 -14.19 -9.82 0.80
N SER A 73 -14.71 -11.01 1.10
CA SER A 73 -15.69 -11.22 2.16
C SER A 73 -14.96 -11.11 3.50
N ALA A 74 -14.86 -9.90 4.07
CA ALA A 74 -14.12 -9.62 5.30
C ALA A 74 -14.56 -10.48 6.50
N ARG A 75 -14.01 -11.69 6.63
CA ARG A 75 -14.28 -12.63 7.72
C ARG A 75 -13.20 -12.55 8.79
N THR A 76 -12.04 -12.02 8.45
CA THR A 76 -10.93 -11.77 9.38
C THR A 76 -10.56 -10.29 9.41
N PRO A 77 -9.85 -9.81 10.47
CA PRO A 77 -9.33 -8.44 10.51
C PRO A 77 -8.46 -8.09 9.31
N ASP A 78 -7.64 -9.02 8.85
CA ASP A 78 -6.78 -8.88 7.68
C ASP A 78 -7.58 -8.64 6.41
N GLU A 79 -8.63 -9.42 6.18
CA GLU A 79 -9.53 -9.25 5.03
C GLU A 79 -10.35 -7.95 5.12
N ALA A 80 -10.71 -7.52 6.34
CA ALA A 80 -11.37 -6.24 6.57
C ALA A 80 -10.47 -5.07 6.16
N ILE A 81 -9.19 -5.10 6.56
CA ILE A 81 -8.18 -4.11 6.17
C ILE A 81 -8.01 -4.09 4.65
N LEU A 82 -7.81 -5.24 4.02
CA LEU A 82 -7.67 -5.33 2.56
C LEU A 82 -8.86 -4.66 1.86
N ARG A 83 -10.08 -5.03 2.25
CA ARG A 83 -11.32 -4.49 1.68
C ARG A 83 -11.42 -2.98 1.88
N ASP A 84 -11.11 -2.49 3.08
CA ASP A 84 -11.28 -1.08 3.41
C ASP A 84 -10.24 -0.19 2.70
N VAL A 85 -9.02 -0.68 2.51
CA VAL A 85 -8.00 -0.02 1.66
C VAL A 85 -8.45 0.00 0.21
N LEU A 86 -8.92 -1.12 -0.34
CA LEU A 86 -9.39 -1.19 -1.73
C LEU A 86 -10.62 -0.30 -2.02
N LEU A 87 -11.48 -0.11 -1.01
CA LEU A 87 -12.64 0.78 -1.11
C LEU A 87 -12.32 2.25 -0.78
N GLY A 88 -11.06 2.59 -0.51
CA GLY A 88 -10.65 3.95 -0.17
C GLY A 88 -11.25 4.47 1.15
N ARG A 89 -11.64 3.57 2.06
CA ARG A 89 -12.25 3.90 3.36
C ARG A 89 -11.21 4.15 4.46
N ARG A 90 -9.94 3.91 4.17
CA ARG A 90 -8.79 4.10 5.05
C ARG A 90 -8.02 5.35 4.62
N ALA A 91 -7.98 6.36 5.49
CA ALA A 91 -7.27 7.62 5.24
C ALA A 91 -5.75 7.51 5.49
N ASP A 92 -5.32 6.41 6.12
CA ASP A 92 -3.93 6.10 6.46
C ASP A 92 -3.17 5.40 5.32
N THR A 93 -3.74 5.25 4.12
CA THR A 93 -3.12 4.63 2.93
C THR A 93 -3.06 5.61 1.77
#